data_AF-A0AAE4CV06-F1
#
_entry.id   AF-A0AAE4CV06-F1
#
_cell.length_a   1.000
_cell.length_b   1.000
_cell.length_c   1.000
_cell.angle_alpha   90.00
_cell.angle_beta   90.00
_cell.angle_gamma   90.00
#
_symmetry.space_group_name_H-M   'P 1'
#
loop_
_entity.id
_entity.type
_entity.pdbx_description
1 polymer ?
#
loop_
_entity_poly.entity_id
_entity_poly.type
_entity_poly.pdbx_seq_one_letter_code
_entity_poly.pdbx_strand_id
1 'polypeptide(L)'
;MIDHKDTPVEFDDEGRWPAWVPQWIRDLPHVSADAQARRQGVEPLTSAADLAVPGFFESDEEMEELIADLYESRARELHCLQHHREIA
;
A
#
# COMPACT_ATOMS: atom_id res chain seq x y z
N MET A 1 -14.79 -1.74 23.27
CA MET A 1 -14.17 -2.44 22.13
C MET A 1 -13.22 -1.44 21.52
N ILE A 2 -11.92 -1.65 21.64
CA ILE A 2 -10.93 -0.71 21.09
C ILE A 2 -10.87 -0.97 19.59
N ASP A 3 -11.11 0.07 18.79
CA ASP A 3 -10.91 0.01 17.34
C ASP A 3 -9.42 0.22 17.06
N HIS A 4 -8.79 -0.75 16.42
CA HIS A 4 -7.35 -0.78 16.15
C HIS A 4 -7.00 -0.36 14.72
N LYS A 5 -7.96 0.16 13.94
CA LYS A 5 -7.77 0.52 12.52
C LYS A 5 -6.57 1.44 12.27
N ASP A 6 -6.32 2.38 13.18
CA ASP A 6 -5.23 3.37 13.06
C ASP A 6 -4.05 3.07 14.01
N THR A 7 -4.06 1.90 14.69
CA THR A 7 -2.94 1.49 15.56
C THR A 7 -1.81 0.91 14.69
N PRO A 8 -0.59 1.47 14.75
CA PRO A 8 0.56 0.88 14.06
C PRO A 8 0.77 -0.57 14.47
N VAL A 9 1.04 -1.44 13.49
CA VAL A 9 1.39 -2.84 13.76
C VAL A 9 2.87 -2.88 14.13
N GLU A 10 3.15 -2.89 15.43
CA GLU A 10 4.49 -3.10 15.98
C GLU A 10 4.62 -4.51 16.54
N PHE A 11 5.73 -5.18 16.24
CA PHE A 11 6.05 -6.46 16.87
C PHE A 11 6.58 -6.22 18.29
N ASP A 12 6.29 -7.12 19.23
CA ASP A 12 6.92 -7.04 20.56
C ASP A 12 8.44 -7.29 20.48
N ASP A 13 9.15 -7.10 21.60
CA ASP A 13 10.61 -7.31 21.67
C ASP A 13 11.05 -8.74 21.32
N GLU A 14 10.10 -9.68 21.27
CA GLU A 14 10.30 -11.09 20.90
C GLU A 14 9.83 -11.38 19.46
N GLY A 15 9.44 -10.35 18.70
CA GLY A 15 9.01 -10.45 17.31
C GLY A 15 7.58 -11.00 17.12
N ARG A 16 6.74 -11.01 18.16
CA ARG A 16 5.35 -11.51 18.07
C ARG A 16 4.38 -10.42 17.64
N TRP A 17 3.35 -10.87 16.92
CA TRP A 17 2.20 -10.06 16.57
C TRP A 17 1.45 -9.58 17.81
N PRO A 18 0.93 -8.33 17.80
CA PRO A 18 0.06 -7.85 18.87
C PRO A 18 -1.14 -8.76 19.13
N ALA A 19 -1.59 -8.81 20.38
CA ALA A 19 -2.72 -9.63 20.79
C ALA A 19 -4.04 -9.30 20.06
N TRP A 20 -4.19 -8.03 19.64
CA TRP A 20 -5.36 -7.54 18.89
C TRP A 20 -5.38 -7.98 17.42
N VAL A 21 -4.24 -8.43 16.85
CA VAL A 21 -4.20 -8.97 15.49
C VAL A 21 -4.97 -10.29 15.46
N PRO A 22 -5.94 -10.47 14.55
CA PRO A 22 -6.71 -11.69 14.47
C PRO A 22 -5.86 -12.96 14.36
N GLN A 23 -6.27 -14.02 15.07
CA GLN A 23 -5.53 -15.29 15.11
C GLN A 23 -5.27 -15.86 13.70
N TRP A 24 -6.23 -15.74 12.79
CA TRP A 24 -6.08 -16.22 11.42
C TRP A 24 -4.99 -15.50 10.62
N ILE A 25 -4.64 -14.24 10.96
CA ILE A 25 -3.48 -13.54 10.37
C ILE A 25 -2.19 -14.09 10.98
N ARG A 26 -2.18 -14.31 12.31
CA ARG A 26 -1.01 -14.86 13.02
C ARG A 26 -0.65 -16.27 12.56
N ASP A 27 -1.65 -17.04 12.14
CA ASP A 27 -1.50 -18.41 11.62
C ASP A 27 -1.16 -18.44 10.12
N LEU A 28 -1.15 -17.29 9.42
CA LEU A 28 -0.72 -17.27 8.02
C LEU A 28 0.76 -17.65 7.96
N PRO A 29 1.13 -18.67 7.17
CA PRO A 29 2.53 -18.99 6.97
C PRO A 29 3.21 -17.77 6.33
N HIS A 30 4.27 -17.28 6.98
CA HIS A 30 5.09 -16.23 6.39
C HIS A 30 5.60 -16.69 5.02
N VAL A 31 5.36 -15.87 4.00
CA VAL A 31 5.84 -16.10 2.64
C VAL A 31 6.77 -14.97 2.25
N SER A 32 7.93 -15.32 1.68
CA SER A 32 8.79 -14.33 1.05
C SER A 32 8.03 -13.60 -0.06
N ALA A 33 8.37 -12.34 -0.29
CA ALA A 33 7.83 -11.56 -1.40
C ALA A 33 7.92 -12.31 -2.74
N ASP A 34 9.05 -12.98 -3.03
CA ASP A 34 9.23 -13.76 -4.26
C ASP A 34 8.24 -14.93 -4.39
N ALA A 35 8.05 -15.70 -3.31
CA ALA A 35 7.07 -16.78 -3.28
C ALA A 35 5.64 -16.27 -3.45
N GLN A 36 5.33 -15.11 -2.87
CA GLN A 36 4.03 -14.47 -3.02
C GLN A 36 3.82 -13.94 -4.45
N ALA A 37 4.83 -13.32 -5.05
CA ALA A 37 4.80 -12.85 -6.43
C ALA A 37 4.52 -14.00 -7.41
N ARG A 38 5.24 -15.13 -7.27
CA ARG A 38 5.01 -16.33 -8.08
C ARG A 38 3.60 -16.88 -7.93
N ARG A 39 3.03 -16.89 -6.72
CA ARG A 39 1.66 -17.35 -6.46
C ARG A 39 0.60 -16.46 -7.13
N GLN A 40 0.86 -15.16 -7.17
CA GLN A 40 -0.04 -14.19 -7.79
C GLN A 40 0.19 -14.06 -9.30
N GLY A 41 1.12 -14.83 -9.87
CA GLY A 41 1.49 -14.72 -11.29
C GLY A 41 2.14 -13.38 -11.64
N VAL A 42 2.72 -12.69 -10.65
CA VAL A 42 3.35 -11.38 -10.83
C VAL A 42 4.81 -11.59 -11.24
N GLU A 43 5.16 -11.07 -12.40
CA GLU A 43 6.54 -11.03 -12.89
C GLU A 43 7.16 -9.66 -12.63
N PRO A 44 8.49 -9.58 -12.41
CA PRO A 44 9.16 -8.29 -12.28
C PRO A 44 8.99 -7.43 -13.55
N LEU A 45 8.69 -6.15 -13.35
CA LEU A 45 8.68 -5.18 -14.45
C LEU A 45 10.12 -4.91 -14.89
N THR A 46 10.38 -5.09 -16.18
CA THR A 46 11.67 -4.83 -16.84
C THR A 46 11.74 -3.42 -17.42
N SER A 47 10.58 -2.83 -17.71
CA SER A 47 10.47 -1.51 -18.32
C SER A 47 9.17 -0.79 -17.95
N ALA A 48 9.12 0.52 -18.19
CA ALA A 48 7.86 1.28 -18.07
C ALA A 48 6.81 0.84 -19.10
N ALA A 49 7.22 0.25 -20.23
CA ALA A 49 6.28 -0.28 -21.21
C ALA A 49 5.51 -1.50 -20.67
N ASP A 50 6.07 -2.22 -19.70
CA ASP A 50 5.42 -3.37 -19.07
C ASP A 50 4.21 -2.96 -18.22
N LEU A 51 4.14 -1.67 -17.84
CA LEU A 51 2.99 -1.07 -17.17
C LEU A 51 1.90 -0.61 -18.14
N ALA A 52 2.20 -0.50 -19.43
CA ALA A 52 1.24 -0.02 -20.41
C ALA A 52 0.27 -1.16 -20.76
N VAL A 53 -0.94 -1.07 -20.23
CA VAL A 53 -2.04 -1.99 -20.56
C VAL A 53 -2.91 -1.34 -21.64
N PRO A 54 -2.94 -1.88 -22.87
CA PRO A 54 -3.77 -1.32 -23.93
C PRO A 54 -5.26 -1.36 -23.56
N GLY A 55 -5.96 -0.24 -23.75
CA GLY A 55 -7.38 -0.12 -23.41
C GLY A 55 -7.66 -0.10 -21.90
N PHE A 56 -6.64 0.19 -21.07
CA PHE A 56 -6.84 0.39 -19.64
C PHE A 56 -7.71 1.62 -19.34
N PHE A 57 -7.62 2.65 -20.18
CA PHE A 57 -8.52 3.79 -20.19
C PHE A 57 -9.38 3.74 -21.45
N GLU A 58 -10.67 4.03 -21.29
CA GLU A 58 -11.62 4.10 -22.39
C GLU A 58 -11.52 5.45 -23.13
N SER A 59 -10.98 6.48 -22.48
CA SER A 59 -10.80 7.82 -23.03
C SER A 59 -9.59 8.54 -22.41
N ASP A 60 -9.13 9.61 -23.07
CA ASP A 60 -8.10 10.49 -22.52
C ASP A 60 -8.60 11.24 -21.27
N GLU A 61 -9.91 11.53 -21.20
CA GLU A 61 -10.54 12.20 -20.05
C GLU A 61 -10.44 11.37 -18.77
N GLU A 62 -10.65 10.06 -18.85
CA GLU A 62 -10.50 9.14 -17.70
C GLU A 62 -9.06 9.13 -17.17
N MET A 63 -8.08 9.19 -18.07
CA MET A 63 -6.67 9.30 -17.71
C MET A 63 -6.36 10.65 -17.04
N GLU A 64 -6.91 11.74 -17.56
CA GLU A 64 -6.76 13.08 -16.96
C GLU A 64 -7.37 13.16 -15.56
N GLU A 65 -8.55 12.59 -15.34
CA GLU A 65 -9.20 12.50 -14.03
C GLU A 65 -8.34 11.72 -13.03
N LEU A 66 -7.84 10.53 -13.42
CA LEU A 66 -6.95 9.75 -12.54
C LEU A 66 -5.70 10.54 -12.15
N ILE A 67 -5.09 11.24 -13.12
CA ILE A 67 -3.89 12.05 -12.86
C ILE A 67 -4.21 13.19 -11.90
N ALA A 68 -5.36 13.85 -12.05
CA ALA A 68 -5.79 14.91 -11.15
C ALA A 68 -5.96 14.40 -9.70
N ASP A 69 -6.63 13.25 -9.53
CA ASP A 69 -6.84 12.62 -8.22
C ASP A 69 -5.51 12.22 -7.55
N LEU A 70 -4.57 11.67 -8.33
CA LEU A 70 -3.22 11.34 -7.85
C LEU A 70 -2.46 12.58 -7.37
N TYR A 71 -2.50 13.68 -8.14
CA TYR A 71 -1.84 14.92 -7.75
C TYR A 71 -2.48 15.53 -6.50
N GLU A 72 -3.80 15.47 -6.38
CA GLU A 72 -4.49 15.94 -5.18
C GLU A 72 -4.12 15.11 -3.95
N SER A 73 -4.10 13.78 -4.07
CA SER A 73 -3.66 12.87 -3.00
C SER A 73 -2.24 13.18 -2.54
N ARG A 74 -1.30 13.34 -3.48
CA ARG A 74 0.09 13.69 -3.17
C ARG A 74 0.20 15.06 -2.52
N ALA A 75 -0.56 16.04 -2.99
CA ALA A 75 -0.57 17.37 -2.39
C ALA A 75 -1.05 17.32 -0.93
N ARG A 76 -2.08 16.51 -0.64
CA ARG A 76 -2.57 16.28 0.73
C ARG A 76 -1.52 15.61 1.61
N GLU A 77 -0.84 14.57 1.12
CA GLU A 77 0.24 13.91 1.86
C GLU A 77 1.38 14.88 2.21
N LEU A 78 1.86 15.64 1.23
CA LEU A 78 2.93 16.62 1.43
C LEU A 78 2.51 17.71 2.43
N HIS A 79 1.25 18.16 2.37
CA HIS A 79 0.71 19.12 3.32
C HIS A 79 0.67 18.56 4.76
N CYS A 80 0.25 17.29 4.94
CA CYS A 80 0.28 16.62 6.24
C CYS A 80 1.71 16.49 6.79
N LEU A 81 2.68 16.10 5.96
CA LEU A 81 4.09 15.97 6.37
C LEU A 81 4.70 17.32 6.76
N GLN A 82 4.39 18.39 6.03
CA GLN A 82 4.83 19.74 6.35
C GLN A 82 4.26 20.20 7.70
N HIS A 83 2.96 19.99 7.93
CA HIS A 83 2.29 20.34 9.18
C HIS A 83 2.82 19.53 10.38
N HIS A 84 3.18 18.25 10.20
CA HIS A 84 3.84 17.48 11.24
C HIS A 84 5.27 17.97 11.56
N ARG A 85 5.99 18.44 10.56
CA ARG A 85 7.35 18.98 10.74
C ARG A 85 7.36 20.35 11.47
N GLU A 86 6.28 21.11 11.40
CA GLU A 86 6.14 22.42 12.07
C GLU A 86 5.65 22.31 13.52
N ILE A 87 5.13 21.15 13.93
CA ILE A 87 4.62 20.88 15.29
C ILE A 87 5.64 20.14 16.16
N ALA A 88 6.70 19.58 15.57
CA ALA A 88 7.83 18.94 16.26
C ALA A 88 8.95 19.94 16.58
#